data_AF-A0A444R9R1-F1
#
_entry.id   AF-A0A444R9R1-F1
#
_cell.length_a   1.000
_cell.length_b   1.000
_cell.length_c   1.000
_cell.angle_alpha   90.00
_cell.angle_beta   90.00
_cell.angle_gamma   90.00
#
_symmetry.space_group_name_H-M   'P 1'
#
loop_
_entity.id
_entity.type
_entity.pdbx_description
1 polymer ?
#
loop_
_entity_poly.entity_id
_entity_poly.type
_entity_poly.pdbx_seq_one_letter_code
_entity_poly.pdbx_strand_id
1 'polypeptide(L)'
;MTVAVVVALCTFIHRKPALLGVEPGSSQQMYWMAGVIAAGVVFLIIMGVYHLLNRHAAVQNFELRRQLAAGDDYRAVTTKKADSRHPAMVELAAFLRDRYGPFWRRKIRLLLVTGEPEQAEAIAPGLTGQHWLEGDHTVLIYGGRPSAEPDVALLTALKKLRRSRPLDGIIWPLTEEQSRQTAQLDKGWRELINGGKRLGFQAPFYLWQVCDNGDYQSGRVLQSVGCLLPEGCTPEQLAAMLEAQTLPLTEQGMSQLLTDNRHDFLLRLAHTLAERGITHWQTVLKPLLAGGAFSSLRLRGLMFSPPLAAVPEAAPHAWLPSPVWAGITGDNARGRAVGFPWLRTALMSAVCVLAIGGAGMTTSFFANRALVQETSIQTARALDTRLPLAEQLVALHTLQGELERL
;
A
#
# COMPACT_ATOMS: atom_id res chain seq x y z
N MET A 1 13.48 -7.22 27.55
CA MET A 1 13.98 -6.87 28.90
C MET A 1 13.49 -5.49 29.34
N THR A 2 13.73 -4.42 28.58
CA THR A 2 13.31 -3.03 28.93
C THR A 2 11.83 -2.85 29.22
N VAL A 3 10.94 -3.39 28.38
CA VAL A 3 9.48 -3.30 28.58
C VAL A 3 9.04 -4.02 29.87
N ALA A 4 9.65 -5.17 30.18
CA ALA A 4 9.34 -5.91 31.40
C ALA A 4 9.78 -5.14 32.66
N VAL A 5 10.90 -4.42 32.60
CA VAL A 5 11.38 -3.56 33.70
C VAL A 5 10.47 -2.35 33.90
N VAL A 6 10.01 -1.70 32.82
CA VAL A 6 9.07 -0.58 32.88
C VAL A 6 7.73 -1.04 33.49
N VAL A 7 7.23 -2.20 33.09
CA VAL A 7 6.00 -2.79 33.64
C VAL A 7 6.18 -3.19 35.11
N ALA A 8 7.33 -3.76 35.48
CA ALA A 8 7.65 -4.09 36.87
C ALA A 8 7.75 -2.84 37.77
N LEU A 9 8.34 -1.75 37.28
CA LEU A 9 8.39 -0.48 38.03
C LEU A 9 7.01 0.15 38.17
N CYS A 10 6.20 0.20 37.11
CA CYS A 10 4.85 0.73 37.16
C CYS A 10 3.96 -0.09 38.11
N THR A 11 4.07 -1.42 38.09
CA THR A 11 3.33 -2.28 39.04
C THR A 11 3.82 -2.13 40.48
N PHE A 12 5.12 -1.90 40.70
CA PHE A 12 5.66 -1.59 42.03
C PHE A 12 5.13 -0.25 42.58
N ILE A 13 5.14 0.80 41.76
CA ILE A 13 4.60 2.13 42.09
C ILE A 13 3.10 2.07 42.37
N HIS A 14 2.37 1.20 41.67
CA HIS A 14 0.94 0.99 41.89
C HIS A 14 0.65 0.24 43.19
N ARG A 15 1.46 -0.77 43.53
CA ARG A 15 1.20 -1.69 44.65
C ARG A 15 1.73 -1.19 45.99
N LYS A 16 2.76 -0.33 46.01
CA LYS A 16 3.34 0.24 47.24
C LYS A 16 3.69 1.74 47.11
N PRO A 17 2.72 2.64 46.91
CA PRO A 17 2.99 4.07 46.76
C PRO A 17 3.52 4.74 48.05
N ALA A 18 3.20 4.19 49.22
CA ALA A 18 3.66 4.71 50.52
C ALA A 18 5.18 4.66 50.73
N LEU A 19 5.89 3.71 50.09
CA LEU A 19 7.35 3.63 50.14
C LEU A 19 8.05 4.77 49.38
N LEU A 20 7.31 5.46 48.50
CA LEU A 20 7.78 6.61 47.73
C LEU A 20 7.26 7.94 48.32
N GLY A 21 6.59 7.91 49.47
CA GLY A 21 5.96 9.08 50.08
C GLY A 21 4.78 9.65 49.29
N VAL A 22 4.15 8.84 48.43
CA VAL A 22 3.03 9.27 47.57
C VAL A 22 1.73 8.67 48.07
N GLU A 23 0.67 9.48 48.17
CA GLU A 23 -0.66 8.98 48.55
C GLU A 23 -1.28 8.13 47.43
N PRO A 24 -1.87 6.97 47.77
CA PRO A 24 -2.53 6.10 46.80
C PRO A 24 -3.73 6.80 46.15
N GLY A 25 -3.72 6.91 44.82
CA GLY A 25 -4.76 7.59 44.05
C GLY A 25 -4.53 9.08 43.79
N SER A 26 -3.40 9.64 44.26
CA SER A 26 -3.03 11.05 44.01
C SER A 26 -2.60 11.30 42.56
N SER A 27 -2.82 12.53 42.06
CA SER A 27 -2.31 13.00 40.76
C SER A 27 -0.79 12.87 40.65
N GLN A 28 -0.09 12.96 41.78
CA GLN A 28 1.35 12.77 41.88
C GLN A 28 1.79 11.33 41.53
N GLN A 29 1.00 10.32 41.91
CA GLN A 29 1.25 8.92 41.53
C GLN A 29 1.12 8.72 40.02
N MET A 30 0.16 9.42 39.40
CA MET A 30 -0.05 9.38 37.95
C MET A 30 1.11 10.05 37.18
N TYR A 31 1.65 11.17 37.67
CA TYR A 31 2.83 11.81 37.08
C TYR A 31 4.08 10.93 37.18
N TRP A 32 4.27 10.22 38.29
CA TRP A 32 5.39 9.26 38.42
C TRP A 32 5.28 8.10 37.44
N MET A 33 4.09 7.50 37.27
CA MET A 33 3.89 6.45 36.27
C MET A 33 4.08 6.97 34.84
N ALA A 34 3.57 8.15 34.52
CA ALA A 34 3.77 8.78 33.22
C ALA A 34 5.25 9.06 32.94
N GLY A 35 6.01 9.51 33.94
CA GLY A 35 7.45 9.74 33.85
C GLY A 35 8.24 8.46 33.55
N VAL A 36 7.92 7.35 34.23
CA VAL A 36 8.56 6.04 33.99
C VAL A 36 8.26 5.52 32.58
N ILE A 37 7.02 5.70 32.09
CA ILE A 37 6.65 5.33 30.72
C ILE A 37 7.39 6.20 29.70
N ALA A 38 7.43 7.52 29.89
CA ALA A 38 8.12 8.44 29.00
C ALA A 38 9.63 8.15 28.93
N ALA A 39 10.28 7.90 30.08
CA ALA A 39 11.68 7.51 30.13
C ALA A 39 11.94 6.17 29.42
N GLY A 40 11.03 5.20 29.58
CA GLY A 40 11.09 3.93 28.86
C GLY A 40 10.99 4.09 27.34
N VAL A 41 10.12 4.98 26.85
CA VAL A 41 9.98 5.29 25.43
C VAL A 41 11.23 5.96 24.88
N VAL A 42 11.78 6.95 25.59
CA VAL A 42 13.03 7.63 25.20
C VAL A 42 14.19 6.64 25.12
N PHE A 43 14.32 5.74 26.10
CA PHE A 43 15.36 4.71 26.09
C PHE A 43 15.24 3.78 24.88
N LEU A 44 14.02 3.36 24.51
CA LEU A 44 13.79 2.53 23.32
C LEU A 44 14.13 3.26 22.02
N ILE A 45 13.85 4.56 21.92
CA ILE A 45 14.22 5.39 20.76
C ILE A 45 15.75 5.46 20.64
N ILE A 46 16.45 5.75 21.74
CA ILE A 46 17.92 5.82 21.77
C ILE A 46 18.53 4.47 21.38
N MET A 47 18.02 3.37 21.95
CA MET A 47 18.49 2.02 21.62
C MET A 47 18.24 1.67 20.15
N GLY A 48 17.09 2.08 19.60
CA GLY A 48 16.75 1.91 18.18
C GLY A 48 17.68 2.67 17.25
N VAL A 49 17.98 3.93 17.57
CA VAL A 49 18.94 4.77 16.83
C VAL A 49 20.35 4.18 16.91
N TYR A 50 20.77 3.76 18.11
CA TYR A 50 22.06 3.10 18.32
C TYR A 50 22.20 1.84 17.48
N HIS A 51 21.19 0.96 17.47
CA HIS A 51 21.20 -0.24 16.63
C HIS A 51 21.23 0.08 15.13
N LEU A 52 20.55 1.13 14.69
CA LEU A 52 20.55 1.55 13.29
C LEU A 52 21.95 2.04 12.87
N LEU A 53 22.56 2.90 13.70
CA LEU A 53 23.91 3.42 13.48
C LEU A 53 24.95 2.29 13.52
N ASN A 54 24.89 1.39 14.49
CA ASN A 54 25.80 0.25 14.57
C ASN A 54 25.63 -0.71 13.40
N ARG A 55 24.40 -0.91 12.90
CA ARG A 55 24.17 -1.72 11.70
C ARG A 55 24.79 -1.07 10.46
N HIS A 56 24.65 0.24 10.32
CA HIS A 56 25.29 0.99 9.22
C HIS A 56 26.82 0.93 9.32
N ALA A 57 27.38 1.17 10.50
CA ALA A 57 28.82 1.09 10.75
C ALA A 57 29.36 -0.34 10.58
N ALA A 58 28.61 -1.37 10.98
CA ALA A 58 29.00 -2.77 10.80
C ALA A 58 29.01 -3.18 9.32
N VAL A 59 28.05 -2.70 8.53
CA VAL A 59 28.04 -2.93 7.07
C VAL A 59 29.23 -2.22 6.41
N GLN A 60 29.50 -0.97 6.78
CA GLN A 60 30.65 -0.23 6.26
C GLN A 60 31.99 -0.87 6.65
N ASN A 61 32.16 -1.27 7.91
CA ASN A 61 33.35 -1.98 8.38
C ASN A 61 33.50 -3.36 7.73
N PHE A 62 32.41 -4.06 7.46
CA PHE A 62 32.44 -5.32 6.73
C PHE A 62 32.86 -5.11 5.28
N GLU A 63 32.36 -4.06 4.61
CA GLU A 63 32.76 -3.69 3.24
C GLU A 63 34.22 -3.23 3.17
N LEU A 64 34.69 -2.44 4.14
CA LEU A 64 36.08 -2.01 4.26
C LEU A 64 37.02 -3.20 4.52
N ARG A 65 36.69 -4.09 5.46
CA ARG A 65 37.46 -5.32 5.72
C ARG A 65 37.45 -6.26 4.54
N ARG A 66 36.34 -6.32 3.78
CA ARG A 66 36.24 -7.08 2.54
C ARG A 66 37.16 -6.52 1.45
N GLN A 67 37.35 -5.21 1.38
CA GLN A 67 38.29 -4.58 0.45
C GLN A 67 39.75 -4.77 0.87
N LEU A 68 40.04 -4.68 2.18
CA LEU A 68 41.38 -4.85 2.73
C LEU A 68 41.84 -6.32 2.76
N ALA A 69 40.92 -7.28 2.85
CA ALA A 69 41.21 -8.72 2.80
C ALA A 69 41.34 -9.27 1.37
N ALA A 70 41.32 -8.42 0.33
CA ALA A 70 41.59 -8.81 -1.04
C ALA A 70 43.11 -9.01 -1.25
N GLY A 71 43.65 -10.11 -0.74
CA GLY A 71 44.98 -10.61 -1.10
C GLY A 71 44.93 -11.50 -2.36
N ASP A 72 46.10 -11.73 -2.96
CA ASP A 72 46.30 -12.38 -4.28
C ASP A 72 45.76 -13.83 -4.40
N ASP A 73 45.40 -14.49 -3.30
CA ASP A 73 44.87 -15.88 -3.31
C ASP A 73 43.33 -15.95 -3.41
N TYR A 74 42.73 -14.96 -4.07
CA TYR A 74 41.29 -14.99 -4.38
C TYR A 74 41.01 -16.04 -5.45
N ARG A 75 40.52 -17.21 -5.03
CA ARG A 75 39.68 -18.02 -5.91
C ARG A 75 38.38 -17.25 -6.08
N ALA A 76 38.11 -16.81 -7.31
CA ALA A 76 36.86 -16.17 -7.61
C ALA A 76 35.72 -17.00 -7.07
N VAL A 77 34.96 -16.45 -6.11
CA VAL A 77 33.60 -16.90 -5.88
C VAL A 77 32.95 -16.67 -7.22
N THR A 78 32.94 -17.77 -7.98
CA THR A 78 32.29 -17.95 -9.26
C THR A 78 31.03 -17.12 -9.21
N THR A 79 31.06 -16.04 -9.99
CA THR A 79 29.91 -15.24 -10.39
C THR A 79 28.90 -15.03 -9.25
N LYS A 80 28.86 -13.82 -8.68
CA LYS A 80 27.59 -13.28 -8.14
C LYS A 80 26.50 -13.77 -9.08
N LYS A 81 25.70 -14.75 -8.63
CA LYS A 81 24.61 -15.38 -9.38
C LYS A 81 23.97 -14.27 -10.16
N ALA A 82 24.20 -14.23 -11.49
CA ALA A 82 24.00 -13.05 -12.33
C ALA A 82 22.79 -12.31 -11.79
N ASP A 83 23.03 -11.17 -11.14
CA ASP A 83 22.07 -10.55 -10.24
C ASP A 83 20.86 -10.31 -11.13
N SER A 84 19.84 -11.16 -11.01
CA SER A 84 18.68 -11.24 -11.90
C SER A 84 17.73 -10.11 -11.55
N ARG A 85 18.31 -8.91 -11.53
CA ARG A 85 17.69 -7.63 -11.26
C ARG A 85 17.67 -6.96 -12.61
N HIS A 86 16.46 -6.68 -13.07
CA HIS A 86 16.23 -5.90 -14.26
C HIS A 86 17.05 -4.58 -14.15
N PRO A 87 18.01 -4.31 -15.05
CA PRO A 87 18.98 -3.22 -14.88
C PRO A 87 18.29 -1.87 -14.73
N ALA A 88 17.29 -1.60 -15.57
CA ALA A 88 16.47 -0.39 -15.49
C ALA A 88 15.77 -0.19 -14.13
N MET A 89 15.39 -1.26 -13.44
CA MET A 89 14.73 -1.14 -12.12
C MET A 89 15.72 -0.84 -11.00
N VAL A 90 16.99 -1.25 -11.16
CA VAL A 90 18.05 -0.90 -10.20
C VAL A 90 18.38 0.58 -10.33
N GLU A 91 18.53 1.05 -11.56
CA GLU A 91 18.75 2.47 -11.89
C GLU A 91 17.60 3.34 -11.38
N LEU A 92 16.35 2.99 -11.72
CA LEU A 92 15.17 3.67 -11.20
C LEU A 92 15.16 3.74 -9.66
N ALA A 93 15.49 2.64 -8.99
CA ALA A 93 15.50 2.61 -7.52
C ALA A 93 16.60 3.49 -6.91
N ALA A 94 17.70 3.74 -7.62
CA ALA A 94 18.77 4.66 -7.21
C ALA A 94 18.33 6.11 -7.47
N PHE A 95 17.86 6.40 -8.69
CA PHE A 95 17.34 7.71 -9.08
C PHE A 95 16.27 8.24 -8.12
N LEU A 96 15.28 7.40 -7.77
CA LEU A 96 14.20 7.80 -6.86
C LEU A 96 14.69 8.05 -5.43
N ARG A 97 15.72 7.33 -4.97
CA ARG A 97 16.29 7.56 -3.64
C ARG A 97 17.04 8.87 -3.59
N ASP A 98 17.78 9.18 -4.64
CA ASP A 98 18.55 10.41 -4.77
C ASP A 98 17.60 11.63 -4.83
N ARG A 99 16.62 11.61 -5.75
CA ARG A 99 15.70 12.73 -5.96
C ARG A 99 14.69 12.96 -4.82
N TYR A 100 14.14 11.89 -4.24
CA TYR A 100 13.01 11.99 -3.28
C TYR A 100 13.34 11.61 -1.83
N GLY A 101 14.56 11.11 -1.60
CA GLY A 101 15.04 10.65 -0.31
C GLY A 101 14.57 9.24 0.08
N PRO A 102 14.89 8.76 1.30
CA PRO A 102 14.68 7.36 1.69
C PRO A 102 13.20 6.92 1.73
N PHE A 103 12.27 7.87 1.89
CA PHE A 103 10.82 7.62 1.96
C PHE A 103 10.09 7.82 0.62
N TRP A 104 10.81 7.86 -0.51
CA TRP A 104 10.25 8.09 -1.84
C TRP A 104 9.03 7.21 -2.17
N ARG A 105 9.00 5.97 -1.68
CA ARG A 105 7.89 5.00 -1.90
C ARG A 105 6.52 5.50 -1.45
N ARG A 106 6.49 6.48 -0.54
CA ARG A 106 5.24 7.10 -0.06
C ARG A 106 4.88 8.38 -0.80
N LYS A 107 5.86 9.01 -1.45
CA LYS A 107 5.72 10.31 -2.14
C LYS A 107 5.36 10.14 -3.60
N ILE A 108 5.87 9.09 -4.24
CA ILE A 108 5.66 8.88 -5.67
C ILE A 108 4.55 7.87 -5.94
N ARG A 109 3.95 7.98 -7.12
CA ARG A 109 3.06 7.01 -7.75
C ARG A 109 3.83 6.16 -8.77
N LEU A 110 3.59 4.85 -8.81
CA LEU A 110 4.10 3.98 -9.87
C LEU A 110 2.95 3.46 -10.72
N LEU A 111 2.98 3.78 -12.01
CA LEU A 111 2.04 3.31 -13.02
C LEU A 111 2.77 2.36 -13.98
N LEU A 112 2.18 1.18 -14.22
CA LEU A 112 2.71 0.20 -15.15
C LEU A 112 1.96 0.29 -16.47
N VAL A 113 2.66 0.53 -17.57
CA VAL A 113 2.08 0.60 -18.91
C VAL A 113 2.32 -0.73 -19.62
N THR A 114 1.28 -1.54 -19.78
CA THR A 114 1.32 -2.87 -20.43
C THR A 114 0.61 -2.79 -21.77
N GLY A 115 1.37 -2.70 -22.85
CA GLY A 115 0.85 -2.50 -24.19
C GLY A 115 1.86 -2.92 -25.23
N GLU A 116 1.37 -3.10 -26.46
CA GLU A 116 2.26 -3.16 -27.62
C GLU A 116 3.11 -1.87 -27.69
N PRO A 117 4.38 -1.95 -28.14
CA PRO A 117 5.34 -0.87 -27.98
C PRO A 117 4.88 0.41 -28.68
N GLU A 118 4.25 0.30 -29.85
CA GLU A 118 3.72 1.44 -30.60
C GLU A 118 2.64 2.20 -29.81
N GLN A 119 1.74 1.47 -29.15
CA GLN A 119 0.63 2.04 -28.40
C GLN A 119 1.11 2.59 -27.05
N ALA A 120 2.12 1.96 -26.44
CA ALA A 120 2.77 2.50 -25.25
C ALA A 120 3.53 3.81 -25.56
N GLU A 121 4.22 3.86 -26.68
CA GLU A 121 4.93 5.05 -27.15
C GLU A 121 3.94 6.17 -27.53
N ALA A 122 2.78 5.83 -28.10
CA ALA A 122 1.73 6.79 -28.44
C ALA A 122 1.14 7.50 -27.22
N ILE A 123 1.09 6.87 -26.04
CA ILE A 123 0.58 7.52 -24.81
C ILE A 123 1.68 8.12 -23.94
N ALA A 124 2.90 7.61 -24.06
CA ALA A 124 4.07 8.04 -23.28
C ALA A 124 5.33 7.94 -24.16
N PRO A 125 5.59 8.95 -24.99
CA PRO A 125 6.77 8.96 -25.85
C PRO A 125 8.06 8.88 -25.04
N GLY A 126 9.01 8.06 -25.49
CA GLY A 126 10.27 7.71 -24.84
C GLY A 126 10.20 6.52 -23.90
N LEU A 127 9.01 6.02 -23.55
CA LEU A 127 8.85 5.01 -22.50
C LEU A 127 9.41 3.64 -22.90
N THR A 128 9.22 3.24 -24.16
CA THR A 128 9.65 1.92 -24.62
C THR A 128 11.18 1.82 -24.68
N GLY A 129 11.86 2.86 -25.17
CA GLY A 129 13.31 2.92 -25.26
C GLY A 129 14.01 3.09 -23.91
N GLN A 130 13.42 3.86 -22.99
CA GLN A 130 14.03 4.19 -21.70
C GLN A 130 13.57 3.28 -20.54
N HIS A 131 12.55 2.43 -20.79
CA HIS A 131 11.88 1.54 -19.84
C HIS A 131 11.12 2.21 -18.68
N TRP A 132 11.51 3.42 -18.29
CA TRP A 132 10.83 4.21 -17.27
C TRP A 132 10.98 5.71 -17.55
N LEU A 133 9.94 6.46 -17.19
CA LEU A 133 9.91 7.91 -17.25
C LEU A 133 9.35 8.46 -15.93
N GLU A 134 9.79 9.63 -15.50
CA GLU A 134 9.41 10.25 -14.22
C GLU A 134 9.05 11.72 -14.37
N GLY A 135 7.93 12.11 -13.79
CA GLY A 135 7.42 13.47 -13.80
C GLY A 135 6.25 13.66 -12.87
N ASP A 136 6.14 14.83 -12.25
CA ASP A 136 5.05 15.19 -11.32
C ASP A 136 4.74 14.10 -10.28
N HIS A 137 5.79 13.66 -9.58
CA HIS A 137 5.73 12.58 -8.57
C HIS A 137 5.15 11.26 -9.07
N THR A 138 5.15 11.03 -10.38
CA THR A 138 4.62 9.84 -11.02
C THR A 138 5.70 9.23 -11.89
N VAL A 139 5.87 7.91 -11.78
CA VAL A 139 6.78 7.15 -12.61
C VAL A 139 5.96 6.21 -13.47
N LEU A 140 6.18 6.30 -14.77
CA LEU A 140 5.71 5.34 -15.76
C LEU A 140 6.76 4.25 -15.94
N ILE A 141 6.35 2.99 -15.96
CA ILE A 141 7.24 1.85 -16.19
C ILE A 141 6.65 1.03 -17.32
N TYR A 142 7.46 0.70 -18.33
CA TYR A 142 7.03 -0.20 -19.40
C TYR A 142 6.93 -1.63 -18.88
N GLY A 143 5.75 -2.21 -18.97
CA GLY A 143 5.43 -3.56 -18.51
C GLY A 143 5.54 -4.66 -19.56
N GLY A 144 5.87 -4.30 -20.80
CA GLY A 144 5.90 -5.23 -21.92
C GLY A 144 4.53 -5.44 -22.58
N ARG A 145 4.49 -6.41 -23.49
CA ARG A 145 3.30 -6.75 -24.27
C ARG A 145 2.26 -7.49 -23.43
N PRO A 146 0.96 -7.16 -23.55
CA PRO A 146 -0.10 -7.77 -22.75
C PRO A 146 -0.40 -9.23 -23.14
N SER A 147 -0.14 -9.61 -24.40
CA SER A 147 -0.36 -10.98 -24.93
C SER A 147 0.84 -11.92 -24.79
N ALA A 148 1.98 -11.40 -24.32
CA ALA A 148 3.18 -12.16 -24.06
C ALA A 148 3.18 -12.69 -22.61
N GLU A 149 3.98 -13.73 -22.34
CA GLU A 149 4.16 -14.17 -20.96
C GLU A 149 4.73 -13.05 -20.09
N PRO A 150 4.26 -12.90 -18.84
CA PRO A 150 4.67 -11.81 -17.98
C PRO A 150 6.16 -11.90 -17.68
N ASP A 151 6.90 -10.81 -17.94
CA ASP A 151 8.33 -10.74 -17.64
C ASP A 151 8.57 -10.94 -16.14
N VAL A 152 9.01 -12.14 -15.81
CA VAL A 152 9.22 -12.58 -14.43
C VAL A 152 10.32 -11.77 -13.77
N ALA A 153 11.35 -11.35 -14.52
CA ALA A 153 12.45 -10.57 -14.00
C ALA A 153 11.98 -9.15 -13.65
N LEU A 154 11.21 -8.51 -14.54
CA LEU A 154 10.61 -7.20 -14.29
C LEU A 154 9.64 -7.24 -13.10
N LEU A 155 8.69 -8.18 -13.07
CA LEU A 155 7.72 -8.27 -11.98
C LEU A 155 8.40 -8.57 -10.63
N THR A 156 9.44 -9.41 -10.62
CA THR A 156 10.22 -9.66 -9.40
C THR A 156 10.97 -8.42 -8.93
N ALA A 157 11.52 -7.64 -9.87
CA ALA A 157 12.17 -6.37 -9.56
C ALA A 157 11.17 -5.33 -9.03
N LEU A 158 9.98 -5.23 -9.63
CA LEU A 158 8.89 -4.36 -9.17
C LEU A 158 8.39 -4.76 -7.76
N LYS A 159 8.24 -6.05 -7.49
CA LYS A 159 7.90 -6.55 -6.15
C LYS A 159 8.95 -6.20 -5.11
N LYS A 160 10.24 -6.24 -5.49
CA LYS A 160 11.34 -5.78 -4.63
C LYS A 160 11.34 -4.25 -4.46
N LEU A 161 10.97 -3.51 -5.51
CA LEU A 161 10.87 -2.05 -5.51
C LEU A 161 9.78 -1.58 -4.55
N ARG A 162 8.58 -2.19 -4.60
CA ARG A 162 7.45 -1.96 -3.68
C ARG A 162 7.03 -3.21 -2.92
N ARG A 163 7.73 -3.52 -1.82
CA ARG A 163 7.42 -4.69 -0.98
C ARG A 163 6.14 -4.56 -0.15
N SER A 164 5.76 -3.34 0.22
CA SER A 164 4.73 -3.07 1.22
C SER A 164 3.50 -2.36 0.66
N ARG A 165 3.49 -2.04 -0.63
CA ARG A 165 2.40 -1.31 -1.28
C ARG A 165 2.16 -1.87 -2.69
N PRO A 166 0.89 -1.95 -3.12
CA PRO A 166 0.58 -2.26 -4.50
C PRO A 166 1.08 -1.16 -5.44
N LEU A 167 1.10 -1.48 -6.74
CA LEU A 167 1.22 -0.47 -7.79
C LEU A 167 -0.02 0.44 -7.75
N ASP A 168 0.16 1.70 -8.14
CA ASP A 168 -0.88 2.72 -8.07
C ASP A 168 -1.83 2.62 -9.29
N GLY A 169 -1.41 1.97 -10.37
CA GLY A 169 -2.24 1.67 -11.53
C GLY A 169 -1.52 0.80 -12.56
N ILE A 170 -2.30 0.04 -13.33
CA ILE A 170 -1.87 -0.61 -14.57
C ILE A 170 -2.67 0.02 -15.71
N ILE A 171 -2.00 0.40 -16.79
CA ILE A 171 -2.58 1.06 -17.95
C ILE A 171 -2.32 0.18 -19.15
N TRP A 172 -3.39 -0.16 -19.87
CA TRP A 172 -3.27 -0.88 -21.13
C TRP A 172 -3.69 0.02 -22.29
N PRO A 173 -2.71 0.56 -23.05
CA PRO A 173 -2.97 1.26 -24.29
C PRO A 173 -3.22 0.28 -25.44
N LEU A 174 -4.28 0.53 -26.21
CA LEU A 174 -4.67 -0.30 -27.35
C LEU A 174 -5.29 0.54 -28.46
N THR A 175 -5.32 0.01 -29.69
CA THR A 175 -6.00 0.65 -30.82
C THR A 175 -7.47 0.25 -30.91
N GLU A 176 -8.27 0.98 -31.68
CA GLU A 176 -9.66 0.60 -31.96
C GLU A 176 -9.76 -0.81 -32.55
N GLU A 177 -8.86 -1.19 -33.44
CA GLU A 177 -8.83 -2.53 -34.04
C GLU A 177 -8.55 -3.63 -33.00
N GLN A 178 -7.60 -3.39 -32.10
CA GLN A 178 -7.29 -4.32 -31.00
C GLN A 178 -8.47 -4.45 -30.03
N SER A 179 -9.24 -3.38 -29.83
CA SER A 179 -10.43 -3.41 -28.98
C SER A 179 -11.53 -4.36 -29.52
N ARG A 180 -11.55 -4.60 -30.84
CA ARG A 180 -12.51 -5.52 -31.49
C ARG A 180 -12.09 -6.99 -31.41
N GLN A 181 -10.83 -7.26 -31.04
CA GLN A 181 -10.27 -8.60 -30.98
C GLN A 181 -10.49 -9.22 -29.59
N THR A 182 -11.72 -9.63 -29.30
CA THR A 182 -12.15 -10.14 -27.99
C THR A 182 -11.25 -11.26 -27.45
N ALA A 183 -10.77 -12.16 -28.30
CA ALA A 183 -9.88 -13.26 -27.89
C ALA A 183 -8.51 -12.77 -27.39
N GLN A 184 -7.95 -11.71 -28.00
CA GLN A 184 -6.68 -11.13 -27.55
C GLN A 184 -6.85 -10.36 -26.25
N LEU A 185 -7.95 -9.63 -26.10
CA LEU A 185 -8.29 -8.95 -24.85
C LEU A 185 -8.43 -9.96 -23.71
N ASP A 186 -9.21 -11.02 -23.93
CA ASP A 186 -9.41 -12.11 -22.99
C ASP A 186 -8.10 -12.80 -22.57
N LYS A 187 -7.17 -13.01 -23.52
CA LYS A 187 -5.81 -13.48 -23.22
C LYS A 187 -5.05 -12.49 -22.34
N GLY A 188 -5.00 -11.22 -22.72
CA GLY A 188 -4.26 -10.22 -21.95
C GLY A 188 -4.87 -9.95 -20.57
N TRP A 189 -6.19 -10.08 -20.39
CA TRP A 189 -6.83 -10.06 -19.07
C TRP A 189 -6.30 -11.17 -18.17
N ARG A 190 -6.18 -12.40 -18.68
CA ARG A 190 -5.61 -13.50 -17.91
C ARG A 190 -4.15 -13.26 -17.57
N GLU A 191 -3.36 -12.71 -18.49
CA GLU A 191 -1.95 -12.42 -18.21
C GLU A 191 -1.76 -11.29 -17.21
N LEU A 192 -2.60 -10.26 -17.23
CA LEU A 192 -2.59 -9.21 -16.20
C LEU A 192 -2.97 -9.77 -14.82
N ILE A 193 -3.94 -10.69 -14.75
CA ILE A 193 -4.26 -11.41 -13.51
C ILE A 193 -3.07 -12.22 -13.02
N ASN A 194 -2.42 -12.97 -13.92
CA ASN A 194 -1.24 -13.77 -13.58
C ASN A 194 -0.08 -12.88 -13.11
N GLY A 195 0.14 -11.74 -13.75
CA GLY A 195 1.10 -10.72 -13.34
C GLY A 195 0.80 -10.17 -11.95
N GLY A 196 -0.47 -9.78 -11.69
CA GLY A 196 -0.92 -9.32 -10.37
C GLY A 196 -0.72 -10.35 -9.26
N LYS A 197 -1.03 -11.63 -9.53
CA LYS A 197 -0.77 -12.75 -8.60
C LYS A 197 0.72 -12.88 -8.26
N ARG A 198 1.61 -12.76 -9.25
CA ARG A 198 3.07 -12.80 -9.04
C ARG A 198 3.57 -11.62 -8.19
N LEU A 199 3.05 -10.42 -8.47
CA LEU A 199 3.32 -9.22 -7.67
C LEU A 199 2.81 -9.36 -6.22
N GLY A 200 1.71 -10.11 -6.01
CA GLY A 200 1.03 -10.22 -4.73
C GLY A 200 0.07 -9.05 -4.45
N PHE A 201 -0.30 -8.32 -5.51
CA PHE A 201 -1.05 -7.08 -5.42
C PHE A 201 -2.03 -6.97 -6.60
N GLN A 202 -3.18 -6.36 -6.35
CA GLN A 202 -4.21 -6.01 -7.32
C GLN A 202 -4.16 -4.50 -7.50
N ALA A 203 -3.66 -4.03 -8.64
CA ALA A 203 -3.65 -2.61 -8.96
C ALA A 203 -4.98 -2.21 -9.62
N PRO A 204 -5.40 -0.93 -9.50
CA PRO A 204 -6.45 -0.37 -10.35
C PRO A 204 -6.03 -0.48 -11.81
N PHE A 205 -6.97 -0.89 -12.66
CA PHE A 205 -6.71 -1.12 -14.07
C PHE A 205 -7.38 -0.04 -14.92
N TYR A 206 -6.63 0.61 -15.80
CA TYR A 206 -7.13 1.62 -16.73
C TYR A 206 -6.95 1.11 -18.16
N LEU A 207 -8.04 1.14 -18.91
CA LEU A 207 -8.00 0.87 -20.33
C LEU A 207 -7.85 2.20 -21.08
N TRP A 208 -6.97 2.24 -22.07
CA TRP A 208 -6.72 3.44 -22.83
C TRP A 208 -6.80 3.14 -24.32
N GLN A 209 -7.83 3.67 -25.00
CA GLN A 209 -7.92 3.58 -26.45
C GLN A 209 -7.15 4.74 -27.09
N VAL A 210 -6.13 4.40 -27.86
CA VAL A 210 -5.42 5.32 -28.73
C VAL A 210 -6.22 5.43 -30.03
N CYS A 211 -6.74 6.62 -30.29
CA CYS A 211 -7.49 6.95 -31.49
C CYS A 211 -6.53 7.57 -32.50
N ASP A 212 -6.14 6.78 -33.52
CA ASP A 212 -5.33 7.31 -34.60
C ASP A 212 -6.19 8.26 -35.46
N ASN A 213 -5.74 9.50 -35.60
CA ASN A 213 -6.41 10.53 -36.40
C ASN A 213 -5.50 11.13 -37.47
N GLY A 214 -4.31 10.55 -37.69
CA GLY A 214 -3.23 11.17 -38.44
C GLY A 214 -2.69 12.45 -37.77
N ASP A 215 -1.63 13.02 -38.33
CA ASP A 215 -0.86 14.15 -37.78
C ASP A 215 -1.61 15.50 -37.74
N TYR A 216 -2.92 15.49 -37.98
CA TYR A 216 -3.75 16.68 -38.17
C TYR A 216 -4.15 17.40 -36.88
N GLN A 217 -3.74 16.95 -35.69
CA GLN A 217 -4.19 17.51 -34.38
C GLN A 217 -3.12 18.32 -33.64
N SER A 218 -2.05 18.71 -34.33
CA SER A 218 -0.95 19.47 -33.74
C SER A 218 -1.40 20.85 -33.26
N GLY A 219 -1.07 21.21 -32.01
CA GLY A 219 -1.46 22.50 -31.41
C GLY A 219 -2.84 22.54 -30.76
N ARG A 220 -3.59 21.43 -30.80
CA ARG A 220 -4.88 21.31 -30.11
C ARG A 220 -4.74 21.48 -28.60
N VAL A 221 -5.74 22.09 -27.98
CA VAL A 221 -5.86 22.08 -26.51
C VAL A 221 -6.02 20.64 -26.03
N LEU A 222 -5.00 20.15 -25.35
CA LEU A 222 -4.97 18.80 -24.78
C LEU A 222 -5.84 18.76 -23.52
N GLN A 223 -6.62 17.69 -23.41
CA GLN A 223 -7.53 17.46 -22.27
C GLN A 223 -7.72 15.97 -22.05
N SER A 224 -7.99 15.58 -20.81
CA SER A 224 -8.36 14.21 -20.45
C SER A 224 -9.75 13.90 -20.99
N VAL A 225 -9.88 12.81 -21.75
CA VAL A 225 -11.15 12.33 -22.27
C VAL A 225 -11.33 10.88 -21.85
N GLY A 226 -12.47 10.58 -21.23
CA GLY A 226 -12.76 9.26 -20.69
C GLY A 226 -13.62 9.32 -19.44
N CYS A 227 -13.85 8.17 -18.84
CA CYS A 227 -14.64 8.04 -17.62
C CYS A 227 -13.91 7.21 -16.55
N LEU A 228 -13.97 7.69 -15.30
CA LEU A 228 -13.50 6.94 -14.14
C LEU A 228 -14.67 6.16 -13.55
N LEU A 229 -14.55 4.84 -13.53
CA LEU A 229 -15.60 3.92 -13.16
C LEU A 229 -15.65 3.74 -11.63
N PRO A 230 -16.82 3.84 -11.00
CA PRO A 230 -16.97 3.54 -9.58
C PRO A 230 -16.70 2.05 -9.29
N GLU A 231 -16.42 1.71 -8.03
CA GLU A 231 -16.27 0.30 -7.65
C GLU A 231 -17.61 -0.44 -7.84
N GLY A 232 -17.58 -1.56 -8.56
CA GLY A 232 -18.80 -2.35 -8.83
C GLY A 232 -19.68 -1.78 -9.94
N CYS A 233 -19.13 -0.96 -10.84
CA CYS A 233 -19.84 -0.43 -12.00
C CYS A 233 -20.47 -1.56 -12.85
N THR A 234 -21.73 -1.40 -13.25
CA THR A 234 -22.40 -2.33 -14.16
C THR A 234 -22.21 -1.92 -15.63
N PRO A 235 -22.39 -2.85 -16.60
CA PRO A 235 -22.31 -2.50 -18.02
C PRO A 235 -23.28 -1.40 -18.44
N GLU A 236 -24.46 -1.33 -17.83
CA GLU A 236 -25.49 -0.31 -18.09
C GLU A 236 -25.07 1.04 -17.52
N GLN A 237 -24.45 1.06 -16.33
CA GLN A 237 -23.88 2.28 -15.77
C GLN A 237 -22.71 2.81 -16.63
N LEU A 238 -21.86 1.92 -17.13
CA LEU A 238 -20.81 2.29 -18.09
C LEU A 238 -21.41 2.95 -19.33
N ALA A 239 -22.46 2.36 -19.91
CA ALA A 239 -23.13 2.92 -21.08
C ALA A 239 -23.69 4.31 -20.80
N ALA A 240 -24.43 4.49 -19.69
CA ALA A 240 -24.95 5.79 -19.27
C ALA A 240 -23.85 6.83 -19.02
N MET A 241 -22.71 6.42 -18.44
CA MET A 241 -21.56 7.31 -18.23
C MET A 241 -20.91 7.74 -19.55
N LEU A 242 -20.84 6.85 -20.55
CA LEU A 242 -20.32 7.20 -21.88
C LEU A 242 -21.32 8.08 -22.65
N GLU A 243 -22.61 7.78 -22.59
CA GLU A 243 -23.68 8.60 -23.18
C GLU A 243 -23.65 10.02 -22.62
N ALA A 244 -23.52 10.17 -21.30
CA ALA A 244 -23.43 11.49 -20.64
C ALA A 244 -22.21 12.32 -21.08
N GLN A 245 -21.16 11.67 -21.62
CA GLN A 245 -19.98 12.37 -22.15
C GLN A 245 -20.16 12.85 -23.58
N THR A 246 -21.12 12.31 -24.35
CA THR A 246 -21.29 12.66 -25.78
C THR A 246 -21.59 14.13 -26.01
N LEU A 247 -22.49 14.72 -25.22
CA LEU A 247 -22.86 16.14 -25.33
C LEU A 247 -21.69 17.07 -24.95
N PRO A 248 -21.04 16.93 -23.78
CA PRO A 248 -19.84 17.71 -23.44
C PRO A 248 -18.72 17.60 -24.49
N LEU A 249 -18.48 16.41 -25.04
CA LEU A 249 -17.49 16.21 -26.09
C LEU A 249 -17.88 16.93 -27.39
N THR A 250 -19.17 16.99 -27.70
CA THR A 250 -19.67 17.69 -28.88
C THR A 250 -19.53 19.20 -28.72
N GLU A 251 -19.90 19.77 -27.58
CA GLU A 251 -19.75 21.20 -27.29
C GLU A 251 -18.28 21.64 -27.30
N GLN A 252 -17.42 20.91 -26.58
CA GLN A 252 -15.98 21.17 -26.55
C GLN A 252 -15.35 20.97 -27.92
N GLY A 253 -15.72 19.90 -28.62
CA GLY A 253 -15.26 19.63 -29.97
C GLY A 253 -15.65 20.71 -30.97
N MET A 254 -16.88 21.23 -30.88
CA MET A 254 -17.32 22.35 -31.71
C MET A 254 -16.49 23.61 -31.44
N SER A 255 -16.21 23.92 -30.17
CA SER A 255 -15.36 25.08 -29.82
C SER A 255 -13.93 24.95 -30.36
N GLN A 256 -13.36 23.74 -30.33
CA GLN A 256 -12.03 23.47 -30.86
C GLN A 256 -12.00 23.58 -32.39
N LEU A 257 -13.02 23.04 -33.05
CA LEU A 257 -13.17 23.09 -34.51
C LEU A 257 -13.36 24.53 -35.01
N LEU A 258 -14.13 25.36 -34.31
CA LEU A 258 -14.28 26.78 -34.63
C LEU A 258 -12.97 27.58 -34.52
N THR A 259 -12.01 27.09 -33.71
CA THR A 259 -10.69 27.70 -33.57
C THR A 259 -9.74 27.27 -34.69
N ASP A 260 -9.72 25.97 -35.00
CA ASP A 260 -9.03 25.40 -36.15
C ASP A 260 -9.83 24.19 -36.65
N ASN A 261 -10.19 24.21 -37.94
CA ASN A 261 -10.96 23.15 -38.60
C ASN A 261 -10.28 21.78 -38.51
N ARG A 262 -8.97 21.74 -38.23
CA ARG A 262 -8.21 20.52 -38.04
C ARG A 262 -8.48 19.85 -36.68
N HIS A 263 -8.99 20.58 -35.69
CA HIS A 263 -9.22 20.07 -34.33
C HIS A 263 -10.56 19.32 -34.15
N ASP A 264 -10.79 18.30 -34.95
CA ASP A 264 -12.08 17.56 -34.97
C ASP A 264 -12.11 16.28 -34.11
N PHE A 265 -11.02 15.95 -33.41
CA PHE A 265 -10.91 14.72 -32.61
C PHE A 265 -12.10 14.47 -31.67
N LEU A 266 -12.51 15.48 -30.88
CA LEU A 266 -13.58 15.31 -29.89
C LEU A 266 -14.94 15.04 -30.56
N LEU A 267 -15.20 15.68 -31.71
CA LEU A 267 -16.42 15.47 -32.48
C LEU A 267 -16.45 14.08 -33.11
N ARG A 268 -15.33 13.65 -33.70
CA ARG A 268 -15.19 12.28 -34.23
C ARG A 268 -15.42 11.27 -33.13
N LEU A 269 -14.76 11.44 -31.98
CA LEU A 269 -14.91 10.53 -30.84
C LEU A 269 -16.36 10.50 -30.32
N ALA A 270 -17.01 11.67 -30.17
CA ALA A 270 -18.42 11.74 -29.75
C ALA A 270 -19.32 10.99 -30.72
N HIS A 271 -19.11 11.17 -32.03
CA HIS A 271 -19.84 10.48 -33.08
C HIS A 271 -19.59 8.96 -33.04
N THR A 272 -18.34 8.51 -32.98
CA THR A 272 -17.99 7.08 -32.91
C THR A 272 -18.55 6.42 -31.65
N LEU A 273 -18.51 7.10 -30.51
CA LEU A 273 -19.10 6.63 -29.26
C LEU A 273 -20.62 6.46 -29.40
N ALA A 274 -21.31 7.47 -29.94
CA ALA A 274 -22.76 7.47 -30.13
C ALA A 274 -23.23 6.38 -31.11
N GLU A 275 -22.51 6.18 -32.23
CA GLU A 275 -22.93 5.20 -33.23
C GLU A 275 -22.72 3.74 -32.80
N ARG A 276 -21.52 3.43 -32.29
CA ARG A 276 -21.10 2.03 -32.04
C ARG A 276 -20.23 1.85 -30.80
N GLY A 277 -19.55 2.89 -30.33
CA GLY A 277 -18.57 2.78 -29.26
C GLY A 277 -19.17 2.42 -27.90
N ILE A 278 -20.35 2.96 -27.56
CA ILE A 278 -21.03 2.64 -26.29
C ILE A 278 -21.40 1.16 -26.23
N THR A 279 -22.07 0.64 -27.26
CA THR A 279 -22.49 -0.77 -27.33
C THR A 279 -21.29 -1.72 -27.42
N HIS A 280 -20.24 -1.32 -28.15
CA HIS A 280 -18.97 -2.03 -28.21
C HIS A 280 -18.32 -2.16 -26.84
N TRP A 281 -18.10 -1.05 -26.14
CA TRP A 281 -17.44 -1.04 -24.83
C TRP A 281 -18.27 -1.73 -23.75
N GLN A 282 -19.59 -1.60 -23.79
CA GLN A 282 -20.50 -2.36 -22.93
C GLN A 282 -20.30 -3.87 -23.11
N THR A 283 -20.15 -4.34 -24.35
CA THR A 283 -19.98 -5.76 -24.67
C THR A 283 -18.59 -6.26 -24.27
N VAL A 284 -17.54 -5.54 -24.66
CA VAL A 284 -16.13 -5.92 -24.42
C VAL A 284 -15.79 -5.94 -22.93
N LEU A 285 -16.32 -4.99 -22.15
CA LEU A 285 -15.98 -4.85 -20.73
C LEU A 285 -16.94 -5.62 -19.82
N LYS A 286 -18.03 -6.18 -20.34
CA LYS A 286 -18.98 -7.02 -19.59
C LYS A 286 -18.29 -8.10 -18.74
N PRO A 287 -17.27 -8.86 -19.22
CA PRO A 287 -16.61 -9.88 -18.41
C PRO A 287 -15.85 -9.32 -17.20
N LEU A 288 -15.36 -8.08 -17.27
CA LEU A 288 -14.67 -7.39 -16.18
C LEU A 288 -15.66 -6.80 -15.16
N LEU A 289 -16.81 -6.31 -15.64
CA LEU A 289 -17.83 -5.63 -14.84
C LEU A 289 -18.81 -6.60 -14.15
N ALA A 290 -19.17 -7.72 -14.80
CA ALA A 290 -20.19 -8.66 -14.33
C ALA A 290 -19.74 -9.58 -13.17
N GLY A 291 -18.58 -9.32 -12.54
CA GLY A 291 -18.16 -9.99 -11.30
C GLY A 291 -17.73 -11.46 -11.46
N GLY A 292 -17.35 -11.91 -12.66
CA GLY A 292 -17.02 -13.30 -12.96
C GLY A 292 -15.53 -13.66 -12.87
N ALA A 293 -15.05 -14.42 -13.88
CA ALA A 293 -13.68 -14.95 -13.96
C ALA A 293 -12.57 -13.88 -13.85
N PHE A 294 -12.91 -12.61 -14.14
CA PHE A 294 -11.98 -11.49 -14.12
C PHE A 294 -12.17 -10.54 -12.92
N SER A 295 -12.96 -10.90 -11.91
CA SER A 295 -13.22 -10.06 -10.71
C SER A 295 -11.97 -9.57 -9.97
N SER A 296 -10.83 -10.26 -10.15
CA SER A 296 -9.54 -9.81 -9.61
C SER A 296 -8.94 -8.59 -10.33
N LEU A 297 -9.32 -8.32 -11.57
CA LEU A 297 -8.98 -7.08 -12.27
C LEU A 297 -10.02 -6.02 -11.96
N ARG A 298 -9.58 -4.91 -11.35
CA ARG A 298 -10.48 -3.81 -10.99
C ARG A 298 -10.39 -2.73 -12.05
N LEU A 299 -11.25 -2.84 -13.06
CA LEU A 299 -11.39 -1.80 -14.08
C LEU A 299 -11.82 -0.50 -13.39
N ARG A 300 -10.97 0.52 -13.47
CA ARG A 300 -11.11 1.81 -12.80
C ARG A 300 -11.37 2.95 -13.78
N GLY A 301 -10.98 2.82 -15.03
CA GLY A 301 -11.32 3.84 -16.02
C GLY A 301 -11.10 3.40 -17.45
N LEU A 302 -11.79 4.09 -18.35
CA LEU A 302 -11.65 3.98 -19.81
C LEU A 302 -11.32 5.36 -20.36
N MET A 303 -10.12 5.50 -20.91
CA MET A 303 -9.58 6.76 -21.44
C MET A 303 -9.45 6.70 -22.96
N PHE A 304 -9.54 7.86 -23.60
CA PHE A 304 -9.41 8.04 -25.04
C PHE A 304 -8.44 9.17 -25.32
N SER A 305 -7.50 8.96 -26.24
CA SER A 305 -6.65 10.05 -26.69
C SER A 305 -6.14 9.84 -28.11
N PRO A 306 -5.80 10.93 -28.83
CA PRO A 306 -4.89 10.82 -29.95
C PRO A 306 -3.48 10.39 -29.48
N PRO A 307 -2.61 9.93 -30.39
CA PRO A 307 -1.19 9.75 -30.10
C PRO A 307 -0.57 11.09 -29.68
N LEU A 308 0.30 11.05 -28.67
CA LEU A 308 1.06 12.19 -28.18
C LEU A 308 2.38 12.31 -28.94
N ALA A 309 2.73 13.54 -29.28
CA ALA A 309 4.04 13.83 -29.85
C ALA A 309 5.12 13.79 -28.77
N ALA A 310 6.30 13.25 -29.11
CA ALA A 310 7.47 13.34 -28.25
C ALA A 310 7.89 14.80 -28.08
N VAL A 311 8.28 15.18 -26.86
CA VAL A 311 8.88 16.50 -26.60
C VAL A 311 10.39 16.36 -26.80
N PRO A 312 10.98 16.92 -27.87
CA PRO A 312 12.38 16.65 -28.22
C PRO A 312 13.37 17.19 -27.20
N GLU A 313 12.99 18.23 -26.46
CA GLU A 313 13.81 18.89 -25.43
C GLU A 313 13.73 18.23 -24.06
N ALA A 314 12.97 17.14 -23.91
CA ALA A 314 12.85 16.45 -22.64
C ALA A 314 14.18 15.79 -22.24
N ALA A 315 14.59 15.98 -20.99
CA ALA A 315 15.77 15.32 -20.45
C ALA A 315 15.59 13.79 -20.40
N PRO A 316 16.68 13.00 -20.34
CA PRO A 316 16.60 11.56 -20.13
C PRO A 316 15.76 11.23 -18.89
N HIS A 317 14.88 10.25 -19.04
CA HIS A 317 13.87 9.80 -18.09
C HIS A 317 12.88 10.87 -17.62
N ALA A 318 12.86 12.06 -18.21
CA ALA A 318 11.88 13.07 -17.87
C ALA A 318 10.54 12.77 -18.55
N TRP A 319 9.50 12.72 -17.74
CA TRP A 319 8.13 12.71 -18.19
C TRP A 319 7.53 14.10 -17.97
N LEU A 320 6.95 14.68 -19.01
CA LEU A 320 6.16 15.91 -18.91
C LEU A 320 4.69 15.49 -19.00
N PRO A 321 3.94 15.49 -17.88
CA PRO A 321 2.56 15.03 -17.89
C PRO A 321 1.72 15.88 -18.82
N SER A 322 1.26 15.28 -19.92
CA SER A 322 0.29 15.92 -20.81
C SER A 322 -1.07 16.03 -20.09
N PRO A 323 -1.86 17.09 -20.31
CA PRO A 323 -3.20 17.22 -19.74
C PRO A 323 -4.15 16.05 -20.02
N VAL A 324 -3.85 15.25 -21.06
CA VAL A 324 -4.57 14.01 -21.37
C VAL A 324 -4.49 12.99 -20.22
N TRP A 325 -3.40 13.01 -19.45
CA TRP A 325 -3.18 12.13 -18.30
C TRP A 325 -3.88 12.59 -17.02
N ALA A 326 -4.52 13.77 -17.01
CA ALA A 326 -5.13 14.36 -15.81
C ALA A 326 -6.17 13.43 -15.17
N GLY A 327 -6.94 12.67 -15.96
CA GLY A 327 -7.92 11.71 -15.43
C GLY A 327 -7.30 10.59 -14.59
N ILE A 328 -6.13 10.06 -14.98
CA ILE A 328 -5.45 8.98 -14.26
C ILE A 328 -4.58 9.52 -13.13
N THR A 329 -3.84 10.60 -13.38
CA THR A 329 -2.96 11.24 -12.38
C THR A 329 -3.73 11.94 -11.28
N GLY A 330 -4.95 12.40 -11.54
CA GLY A 330 -5.88 12.95 -10.55
C GLY A 330 -6.66 11.89 -9.75
N ASP A 331 -6.74 10.65 -10.23
CA ASP A 331 -7.48 9.60 -9.53
C ASP A 331 -6.72 9.13 -8.28
N ASN A 332 -7.43 8.92 -7.18
CA ASN A 332 -6.90 8.50 -5.89
C ASN A 332 -7.09 7.00 -5.63
N ALA A 333 -7.49 6.22 -6.64
CA ALA A 333 -7.62 4.78 -6.53
C ALA A 333 -6.30 4.14 -6.09
N ARG A 334 -6.39 3.23 -5.12
CA ARG A 334 -5.26 2.48 -4.59
C ARG A 334 -5.45 1.01 -4.85
N GLY A 335 -4.34 0.32 -5.15
CA GLY A 335 -4.36 -1.13 -5.23
C GLY A 335 -4.69 -1.78 -3.89
N ARG A 336 -5.00 -3.07 -3.96
CA ARG A 336 -5.26 -3.94 -2.80
C ARG A 336 -4.17 -5.00 -2.71
N ALA A 337 -3.81 -5.38 -1.48
CA ALA A 337 -2.94 -6.53 -1.27
C ALA A 337 -3.71 -7.82 -1.59
N VAL A 338 -3.09 -8.71 -2.36
CA VAL A 338 -3.66 -10.01 -2.72
C VAL A 338 -3.00 -11.05 -1.84
N GLY A 339 -3.78 -11.65 -0.96
CA GLY A 339 -3.29 -12.69 -0.04
C GLY A 339 -3.69 -12.44 1.40
N PHE A 340 -3.35 -13.41 2.26
CA PHE A 340 -3.68 -13.38 3.67
C PHE A 340 -2.96 -12.21 4.37
N PRO A 341 -3.69 -11.30 5.06
CA PRO A 341 -3.11 -10.12 5.65
C PRO A 341 -2.41 -10.47 6.97
N TRP A 342 -1.30 -11.20 6.90
CA TRP A 342 -0.58 -11.78 8.05
C TRP A 342 -0.33 -10.75 9.17
N LEU A 343 -0.03 -9.50 8.80
CA LEU A 343 0.20 -8.42 9.75
C LEU A 343 -1.09 -8.03 10.49
N ARG A 344 -2.22 -7.96 9.78
CA ARG A 344 -3.52 -7.66 10.40
C ARG A 344 -3.96 -8.82 11.28
N THR A 345 -3.76 -10.07 10.85
CA THR A 345 -4.12 -11.23 11.67
C THR A 345 -3.25 -11.37 12.90
N ALA A 346 -1.94 -11.09 12.79
CA ALA A 346 -1.03 -11.05 13.94
C ALA A 346 -1.36 -9.91 14.91
N LEU A 347 -1.72 -8.73 14.38
CA LEU A 347 -2.16 -7.61 15.21
C LEU A 347 -3.46 -7.95 15.94
N MET A 348 -4.44 -8.52 15.23
CA MET A 348 -5.71 -8.95 15.82
C MET A 348 -5.50 -10.05 16.86
N SER A 349 -4.64 -11.03 16.60
CA SER A 349 -4.32 -12.06 17.59
C SER A 349 -3.65 -11.47 18.83
N ALA A 350 -2.73 -10.51 18.67
CA ALA A 350 -2.14 -9.80 19.79
C ALA A 350 -3.18 -9.01 20.60
N VAL A 351 -4.12 -8.33 19.92
CA VAL A 351 -5.24 -7.64 20.58
C VAL A 351 -6.12 -8.62 21.35
N CYS A 352 -6.43 -9.78 20.77
CA CYS A 352 -7.19 -10.83 21.47
C CYS A 352 -6.45 -11.34 22.72
N VAL A 353 -5.14 -11.60 22.63
CA VAL A 353 -4.33 -12.02 23.79
C VAL A 353 -4.32 -10.94 24.86
N LEU A 354 -4.18 -9.67 24.49
CA LEU A 354 -4.24 -8.55 25.43
C LEU A 354 -5.62 -8.42 26.08
N ALA A 355 -6.70 -8.63 25.33
CA ALA A 355 -8.06 -8.59 25.87
C ALA A 355 -8.32 -9.73 26.86
N ILE A 356 -7.89 -10.95 26.53
CA ILE A 356 -7.99 -12.12 27.42
C ILE A 356 -7.15 -11.91 28.68
N GLY A 357 -5.91 -11.42 28.52
CA GLY A 357 -5.05 -11.08 29.65
C GLY A 357 -5.66 -9.98 30.53
N GLY A 358 -6.26 -8.96 29.91
CA GLY A 358 -7.00 -7.90 30.61
C GLY A 358 -8.16 -8.45 31.45
N ALA A 359 -8.99 -9.31 30.87
CA ALA A 359 -10.09 -9.97 31.57
C ALA A 359 -9.61 -10.90 32.71
N GLY A 360 -8.51 -11.60 32.51
CA GLY A 360 -7.88 -12.41 33.56
C GLY A 360 -7.36 -11.56 34.72
N MET A 361 -6.77 -10.40 34.43
CA MET A 361 -6.28 -9.48 35.46
C MET A 361 -7.42 -8.83 36.25
N THR A 362 -8.53 -8.46 35.60
CA THR A 362 -9.69 -7.87 36.32
C THR A 362 -10.37 -8.89 37.20
N THR A 363 -10.61 -10.12 36.71
CA THR A 363 -11.18 -11.20 37.53
C THR A 363 -10.28 -11.55 38.70
N SER A 364 -8.97 -11.68 38.49
CA SER A 364 -8.00 -11.89 39.57
C SER A 364 -8.01 -10.74 40.59
N PHE A 365 -8.12 -9.49 40.14
CA PHE A 365 -8.20 -8.34 41.04
C PHE A 365 -9.45 -8.39 41.94
N PHE A 366 -10.62 -8.64 41.37
CA PHE A 366 -11.86 -8.73 42.16
C PHE A 366 -11.85 -9.93 43.11
N ALA A 367 -11.40 -11.10 42.66
CA ALA A 367 -11.27 -12.28 43.50
C ALA A 367 -10.30 -12.05 44.67
N ASN A 368 -9.13 -11.48 44.39
CA ASN A 368 -8.12 -11.22 45.41
C ASN A 368 -8.58 -10.11 46.38
N ARG A 369 -9.32 -9.11 45.91
CA ARG A 369 -9.94 -8.09 46.78
C ARG A 369 -10.99 -8.69 47.70
N ALA A 370 -11.85 -9.58 47.20
CA ALA A 370 -12.85 -10.27 48.01
C ALA A 370 -12.18 -11.12 49.10
N LEU A 371 -11.12 -11.86 48.74
CA LEU A 371 -10.36 -12.68 49.69
C LEU A 371 -9.67 -11.84 50.77
N VAL A 372 -9.11 -10.68 50.42
CA VAL A 372 -8.54 -9.74 51.40
C VAL A 372 -9.62 -9.17 52.33
N GLN A 373 -10.82 -8.89 51.82
CA GLN A 373 -11.92 -8.42 52.67
C GLN A 373 -12.39 -9.52 53.62
N GLU A 374 -12.56 -10.74 53.15
CA GLU A 374 -12.98 -11.89 53.96
C GLU A 374 -11.96 -12.21 55.07
N THR A 375 -10.68 -12.31 54.72
CA THR A 375 -9.59 -12.49 55.70
C THR A 375 -9.50 -11.33 56.69
N SER A 376 -9.76 -10.09 56.28
CA SER A 376 -9.78 -8.93 57.21
C SER A 376 -10.94 -8.98 58.22
N ILE A 377 -12.11 -9.50 57.81
CA ILE A 377 -13.27 -9.67 58.69
C ILE A 377 -13.03 -10.82 59.66
N GLN A 378 -12.51 -11.96 59.17
CA GLN A 378 -12.20 -13.12 60.00
C GLN A 378 -11.08 -12.80 61.01
N THR A 379 -10.05 -12.06 60.62
CA THR A 379 -8.98 -11.62 61.54
C THR A 379 -9.48 -10.62 62.57
N ALA A 380 -10.36 -9.69 62.20
CA ALA A 380 -11.00 -8.78 63.16
C ALA A 380 -11.85 -9.53 64.19
N ARG A 381 -12.59 -10.58 63.78
CA ARG A 381 -13.36 -11.44 64.70
C ARG A 381 -12.48 -12.31 65.59
N ALA A 382 -11.39 -12.86 65.06
CA ALA A 382 -10.44 -13.67 65.83
C ALA A 382 -9.69 -12.86 66.91
N LEU A 383 -9.49 -11.55 66.69
CA LEU A 383 -8.81 -10.63 67.62
C LEU A 383 -9.77 -9.88 68.54
N ASP A 384 -11.08 -9.97 68.34
CA ASP A 384 -12.07 -9.26 69.15
C ASP A 384 -12.32 -10.00 70.48
N THR A 385 -11.70 -9.50 71.54
CA THR A 385 -11.75 -10.04 72.91
C THR A 385 -13.14 -9.97 73.55
N ARG A 386 -14.14 -9.38 72.88
CA ARG A 386 -15.53 -9.30 73.34
C ARG A 386 -16.38 -10.50 72.93
N LEU A 387 -15.90 -11.34 72.01
CA LEU A 387 -16.61 -12.54 71.52
C LEU A 387 -16.33 -13.77 72.39
N PRO A 388 -17.26 -14.74 72.46
CA PRO A 388 -17.04 -16.02 73.15
C PRO A 388 -15.84 -16.78 72.57
N LEU A 389 -15.02 -17.41 73.43
CA LEU A 389 -13.80 -18.14 73.06
C LEU A 389 -14.00 -19.19 71.94
N ALA A 390 -15.18 -19.82 71.91
CA ALA A 390 -15.53 -20.80 70.87
C ALA A 390 -15.63 -20.16 69.47
N GLU A 391 -16.16 -18.94 69.35
CA GLU A 391 -16.30 -18.24 68.07
C GLU A 391 -14.94 -17.72 67.56
N GLN A 392 -14.05 -17.32 68.47
CA GLN A 392 -12.67 -16.94 68.13
C GLN A 392 -11.87 -18.14 67.59
N LEU A 393 -11.98 -19.31 68.22
CA LEU A 393 -11.29 -20.52 67.78
C LEU A 393 -11.79 -21.02 66.42
N VAL A 394 -13.09 -20.90 66.14
CA VAL A 394 -13.65 -21.24 64.83
C VAL A 394 -13.13 -20.28 63.75
N ALA A 395 -13.12 -18.97 64.02
CA ALA A 395 -12.59 -17.97 63.08
C ALA A 395 -11.09 -18.15 62.79
N LEU A 396 -10.31 -18.54 63.80
CA LEU A 396 -8.89 -18.81 63.68
C LEU A 396 -8.62 -20.10 62.89
N HIS A 397 -9.45 -21.14 63.08
CA HIS A 397 -9.36 -22.39 62.31
C HIS A 397 -9.72 -22.20 60.83
N THR A 398 -10.73 -21.38 60.50
CA THR A 398 -11.06 -21.04 59.11
C THR A 398 -9.95 -20.24 58.43
N LEU A 399 -9.33 -19.29 59.13
CA LEU A 399 -8.18 -18.54 58.60
C LEU A 399 -6.98 -19.44 58.31
N GLN A 400 -6.71 -20.40 59.19
CA GLN A 400 -5.62 -21.35 59.01
C GLN A 400 -5.89 -22.26 57.80
N GLY A 401 -7.13 -22.72 57.62
CA GLY A 401 -7.53 -23.52 56.46
C GLY A 401 -7.49 -22.76 55.13
N GLU A 402 -7.78 -21.45 55.12
CA GLU A 402 -7.65 -20.62 53.92
C GLU A 402 -6.18 -20.36 53.56
N LEU A 403 -5.31 -20.17 54.55
CA LEU A 403 -3.87 -19.97 54.34
C LEU A 403 -3.15 -21.24 53.84
N GLU A 404 -3.59 -22.43 54.25
CA GLU A 404 -3.05 -23.70 53.75
C GLU A 404 -3.49 -24.02 52.31
N ARG A 405 -4.52 -23.33 51.80
CA ARG A 405 -5.12 -23.58 50.49
C ARG A 405 -4.60 -22.66 49.37
N LEU A 406 -4.02 -21.53 49.74
CA LEU A 406 -3.33 -20.56 48.86
C LEU A 406 -1.89 -20.99 48.59
#